data_AF-X6CJB3-F1
#
_entry.id   AF-X6CJB3-F1
#
_cell.length_a   1.000
_cell.length_b   1.000
_cell.length_c   1.000
_cell.angle_alpha   90.00
_cell.angle_beta   90.00
_cell.angle_gamma   90.00
#
_symmetry.space_group_name_H-M   'P 1'
#
loop_
_entity.id
_entity.type
_entity.pdbx_description
1 polymer ?
#
loop_
_entity_poly.entity_id
_entity_poly.type
_entity_poly.pdbx_seq_one_letter_code
_entity_poly.pdbx_strand_id
1 'polypeptide(L)' 'MMKNPYWADETQDFILRDVLDLAGYSDHGVVITMIDAEGTRLRLHLEISTGELLCERIASALEGRYG' A
#
# COMPACT_ATOMS: atom_id res chain seq x y z
N MET A 1 25.39 25.81 -22.50
CA MET A 1 25.44 25.46 -21.07
C MET A 1 24.30 24.48 -20.80
N MET A 2 24.65 23.23 -20.46
CA MET A 2 23.71 22.17 -20.09
C MET A 2 23.16 22.39 -18.69
N LYS A 3 21.87 22.08 -18.48
CA LYS A 3 21.35 21.49 -17.23
C LYS A 3 20.21 20.53 -17.56
N ASN A 4 20.50 19.24 -17.46
CA ASN A 4 19.57 18.25 -16.92
C ASN A 4 20.38 17.51 -15.85
N PRO A 5 19.84 17.21 -14.65
CA PRO A 5 19.21 15.89 -14.57
C PRO A 5 18.12 15.73 -13.48
N TYR A 6 17.19 14.80 -13.72
CA TYR A 6 16.25 14.19 -12.77
C TYR A 6 15.40 15.17 -11.94
N TRP A 7 14.20 15.46 -12.46
CA TRP A 7 13.05 15.54 -11.57
C TRP A 7 13.00 14.19 -10.87
N ALA A 8 13.49 14.12 -9.64
CA ALA A 8 13.02 13.10 -8.73
C ALA A 8 11.51 13.32 -8.72
N ASP A 9 10.79 12.41 -9.39
CA ASP A 9 9.35 12.24 -9.20
C ASP A 9 9.16 12.34 -7.69
N GLU A 10 8.57 13.43 -7.20
CA GLU A 10 8.21 13.57 -5.79
C GLU A 10 7.10 12.54 -5.56
N THR A 11 7.52 11.28 -5.41
CA THR A 11 6.65 10.19 -5.02
C THR A 11 6.25 10.55 -3.61
N GLN A 12 5.05 11.11 -3.48
CA GLN A 12 4.52 11.52 -2.19
C GLN A 12 4.44 10.28 -1.30
N ASP A 13 5.17 10.30 -0.19
CA ASP A 13 5.17 9.18 0.74
C ASP A 13 3.76 8.97 1.29
N PHE A 14 3.17 7.80 1.02
CA PHE A 14 1.90 7.39 1.61
C PHE A 14 2.17 6.67 2.93
N ILE A 15 2.23 7.44 4.02
CA ILE A 15 2.48 6.89 5.36
C ILE A 15 1.21 6.22 5.86
N LEU A 16 1.20 4.90 5.78
CA LEU A 16 0.06 4.09 6.17
C LEU A 16 -0.17 4.16 7.68
N ARG A 17 -1.35 4.64 8.06
CA ARG A 17 -1.82 4.71 9.45
C ARG A 17 -2.69 3.51 9.80
N ASP A 18 -3.51 3.07 8.86
CA ASP A 18 -4.46 1.97 9.08
C ASP A 18 -4.71 1.19 7.78
N VAL A 19 -4.97 -0.11 7.92
CA VAL A 19 -5.43 -0.99 6.83
C VAL A 19 -6.82 -1.48 7.20
N LEU A 20 -7.82 -1.02 6.46
CA LEU A 20 -9.16 -1.57 6.57
C LEU A 20 -9.28 -2.76 5.62
N ASP A 21 -9.27 -3.96 6.21
CA ASP A 21 -9.76 -5.17 5.56
C ASP A 21 -11.29 -5.11 5.51
N LEU A 22 -11.81 -4.26 4.63
CA LEU A 22 -13.20 -4.34 4.23
C LEU A 22 -13.30 -5.57 3.33
N ALA A 23 -13.45 -6.74 3.96
CA ALA A 23 -13.63 -8.05 3.36
C ALA A 23 -14.80 -8.09 2.38
N GLY A 24 -14.65 -7.41 1.25
CA GLY A 24 -15.39 -7.61 0.03
C GLY A 24 -14.60 -8.61 -0.79
N TYR A 25 -14.47 -9.83 -0.28
CA TYR A 25 -14.06 -10.96 -1.10
C TYR A 25 -15.11 -11.07 -2.21
N SER A 26 -14.67 -10.81 -3.43
CA SER A 26 -15.47 -11.02 -4.63
C SER A 26 -14.93 -12.22 -5.37
N ASP A 27 -15.73 -12.80 -6.26
CA ASP A 27 -15.29 -13.88 -7.16
C ASP A 27 -14.10 -13.45 -8.07
N HIS A 28 -13.78 -12.16 -8.10
CA HIS A 28 -12.74 -11.56 -8.93
C HIS A 28 -11.53 -11.07 -8.14
N GLY A 29 -11.51 -11.15 -6.80
CA GLY A 29 -10.41 -10.57 -6.02
C GLY A 29 -10.79 -10.06 -4.63
N VAL A 30 -9.83 -9.37 -4.03
CA VAL A 30 -9.95 -8.66 -2.74
C VAL A 30 -9.79 -7.16 -2.94
N VAL A 31 -10.53 -6.39 -2.14
CA VAL A 31 -10.42 -4.92 -2.10
C VAL A 31 -9.79 -4.52 -0.77
N ILE A 32 -8.59 -3.96 -0.82
CA ILE A 32 -7.90 -3.45 0.37
C ILE A 32 -8.00 -1.93 0.37
N THR A 33 -8.46 -1.35 1.48
CA THR A 33 -8.46 0.10 1.67
C THR A 33 -7.40 0.49 2.69
N MET A 34 -6.43 1.28 2.25
CA MET A 34 -5.37 1.82 3.10
C MET A 34 -5.65 3.28 3.40
N ILE A 35 -5.38 3.70 4.63
CA ILE A 35 -5.61 5.06 5.10
C ILE A 35 -4.28 5.66 5.54
N ASP A 36 -3.94 6.85 5.04
CA ASP A 36 -2.74 7.56 5.49
C ASP A 36 -2.95 8.30 6.82
N ALA A 37 -1.91 8.98 7.29
CA ALA A 37 -1.95 9.80 8.50
C ALA A 37 -3.02 10.91 8.46
N GLU A 38 -3.25 11.50 7.29
CA GLU A 38 -4.18 12.62 7.04
C GLU A 38 -5.61 12.15 6.77
N GLY A 39 -5.84 10.84 6.68
CA GLY A 39 -7.14 10.24 6.38
C GLY A 39 -7.44 10.03 4.89
N THR A 40 -6.47 10.29 4.00
CA THR A 40 -6.55 9.96 2.57
C THR A 40 -6.68 8.45 2.41
N ARG A 41 -7.55 8.04 1.49
CA ARG A 41 -7.84 6.62 1.24
C ARG A 41 -7.26 6.18 -0.09
N LEU A 42 -6.41 5.16 -0.06
CA LEU A 42 -5.97 4.44 -1.24
C LEU A 42 -6.71 3.10 -1.31
N ARG A 43 -7.37 2.83 -2.45
CA ARG A 43 -8.10 1.58 -2.67
C ARG A 43 -7.38 0.74 -3.70
N LEU A 44 -7.03 -0.49 -3.32
CA LEU A 44 -6.38 -1.47 -4.16
C LEU A 44 -7.37 -2.57 -4.53
N HIS A 45 -7.47 -2.87 -5.81
CA HIS A 45 -8.18 -4.03 -6.34
C HIS A 45 -7.14 -5.06 -6.73
N LEU A 46 -7.11 -6.19 -6.04
CA LEU A 46 -6.08 -7.21 -6.19
C LEU A 46 -6.72 -8.56 -6.42
N GLU A 47 -6.03 -9.44 -7.14
CA GLU A 47 -6.34 -10.86 -7.08
C GLU A 47 -6.17 -11.37 -5.64
N ILE A 48 -6.92 -12.40 -5.25
CA ILE A 48 -6.91 -12.94 -3.87
C ILE A 48 -5.48 -13.30 -3.44
N SER A 49 -4.75 -14.04 -4.28
CA SER A 49 -3.36 -14.45 -4.04
C SER A 49 -2.41 -13.26 -3.88
N THR A 50 -2.64 -12.18 -4.62
CA THR A 50 -1.83 -10.96 -4.54
C THR A 50 -2.13 -10.18 -3.26
N GLY A 51 -3.38 -10.15 -2.83
CA GLY A 51 -3.78 -9.54 -1.55
C GLY A 51 -3.20 -10.27 -0.35
N GLU A 52 -3.24 -11.60 -0.35
CA GLU A 52 -2.61 -12.43 0.70
C GLU A 52 -1.09 -12.14 0.79
N LEU A 53 -0.40 -12.17 -0.34
CA LEU A 53 1.04 -11.88 -0.41
C LEU A 53 1.37 -10.45 0.06
N LEU A 54 0.52 -9.47 -0.24
CA LEU A 54 0.70 -8.09 0.22
C LEU A 54 0.61 -8.00 1.75
N CYS A 55 -0.40 -8.64 2.34
CA CYS A 55 -0.56 -8.69 3.79
C CYS A 55 0.65 -9.35 4.48
N GLU A 56 1.13 -10.47 3.96
CA GLU A 56 2.33 -11.16 4.47
C GLU A 56 3.57 -10.25 4.42
N ARG A 57 3.81 -9.58 3.29
CA ARG A 57 4.96 -8.68 3.13
C ARG A 57 4.91 -7.50 4.10
N ILE A 58 3.72 -6.93 4.33
CA ILE A 58 3.55 -5.85 5.31
C ILE A 58 3.86 -6.39 6.72
N ALA A 59 3.30 -7.55 7.08
CA ALA A 59 3.53 -8.16 8.39
C ALA A 59 5.03 -8.44 8.63
N SER A 60 5.73 -9.07 7.66
CA SER A 60 7.17 -9.33 7.77
C SER A 60 8.01 -8.05 7.88
N ALA A 61 7.64 -6.99 7.16
CA ALA A 61 8.35 -5.71 7.25
C ALA A 61 8.16 -5.04 8.63
N LEU A 62 6.97 -5.16 9.22
CA LEU A 62 6.70 -4.66 10.57
C LEU A 62 7.44 -5.47 11.63
N GLU A 63 7.40 -6.80 11.55
CA GLU A 63 8.15 -7.69 12.45
C GLU A 63 9.65 -7.41 12.39
N GLY A 64 10.25 -7.33 11.19
CA GLY A 64 11.68 -7.07 11.06
C GLY A 64 12.13 -5.69 11.56
N ARG A 65 11.20 -4.73 11.73
CA ARG A 65 11.52 -3.36 12.17
C ARG A 65 11.19 -3.09 13.63
N TYR A 66 10.21 -3.80 14.19
CA TYR A 66 9.64 -3.51 15.51
C TYR A 66 9.48 -4.74 16.42
N GLY A 67 9.66 -5.95 15.90
CA GLY A 67 9.74 -7.20 16.67
C GLY A 67 11.16 -7.52 17.08
#